data_AF-A0A965P7I5-F1
#
_entry.id   AF-A0A965P7I5-F1
#
_cell.length_a   1.000
_cell.length_b   1.000
_cell.length_c   1.000
_cell.angle_alpha   90.00
_cell.angle_beta   90.00
_cell.angle_gamma   90.00
#
_symmetry.space_group_name_H-M   'P 1'
#
loop_
_entity.id
_entity.type
_entity.pdbx_description
1 polymer ?
#
loop_
_entity_poly.entity_id
_entity_poly.type
_entity_poly.pdbx_seq_one_letter_code
_entity_poly.pdbx_strand_id
1 'polypeptide(L)'
;MENVKIGTDGFVKITAGPTGFMMIKREVFEKLAIKYPEKATVNKQLVGNKVEIMKEGWYTFFETAQDPEHGYLGEDIAFCKLWVNMGGEIHADARTALTHFGSHAFTGSLDLMFKPKQVDLTLKP
;
A
#
# COMPACT_ATOMS: atom_id res chain seq x y z
N MET A 1 7.52 22.01 -5.02
CA MET A 1 7.00 20.64 -5.23
C MET A 1 7.79 20.02 -6.36
N GLU A 2 8.49 18.92 -6.09
CA GLU A 2 9.15 18.14 -7.13
C GLU A 2 8.09 17.51 -8.05
N ASN A 3 8.39 17.42 -9.35
CA ASN A 3 7.46 16.77 -10.29
C ASN A 3 7.49 15.26 -10.04
N VAL A 4 6.31 14.64 -10.01
CA VAL A 4 6.17 13.18 -9.99
C VAL A 4 6.55 12.62 -11.37
N LYS A 5 7.48 11.66 -11.41
CA LYS A 5 7.90 11.00 -12.66
C LYS A 5 7.16 9.70 -12.84
N ILE A 6 6.37 9.60 -13.91
CA ILE A 6 5.72 8.36 -14.33
C ILE A 6 6.68 7.64 -15.28
N GLY A 7 6.98 6.38 -15.01
CA GLY A 7 7.81 5.53 -15.85
C GLY A 7 7.18 5.31 -17.23
N THR A 8 7.99 4.90 -18.19
CA THR A 8 7.51 4.52 -19.54
C THR A 8 6.57 3.31 -19.48
N ASP A 9 6.70 2.49 -18.44
CA ASP A 9 5.80 1.38 -18.09
C ASP A 9 4.46 1.82 -17.48
N GLY A 10 4.32 3.09 -17.11
CA GLY A 10 3.10 3.65 -16.51
C GLY A 10 3.06 3.60 -15.00
N PHE A 11 4.11 3.10 -14.36
CA PHE A 11 4.19 3.05 -12.90
C PHE A 11 4.85 4.29 -12.32
N VAL A 12 4.44 4.62 -11.11
CA VAL A 12 4.99 5.73 -10.32
C VAL A 12 5.34 5.24 -8.93
N LYS A 13 6.54 5.61 -8.45
CA LYS A 13 6.94 5.32 -7.07
C LYS A 13 6.15 6.20 -6.11
N ILE A 14 5.54 5.59 -5.11
CA ILE A 14 4.73 6.25 -4.08
C ILE A 14 5.23 5.87 -2.69
N THR A 15 4.86 6.65 -1.68
CA THR A 15 5.21 6.38 -0.27
C THR A 15 4.17 5.52 0.44
N ALA A 16 2.91 5.60 0.03
CA ALA A 16 1.82 4.77 0.55
C ALA A 16 0.63 4.77 -0.43
N GLY A 17 -0.21 3.74 -0.35
CA GLY A 17 -1.44 3.62 -1.14
C GLY A 17 -2.44 2.66 -0.47
N PRO A 18 -3.73 2.73 -0.85
CA PRO A 18 -4.76 1.85 -0.31
C PRO A 18 -4.58 0.41 -0.79
N THR A 19 -4.98 -0.58 0.01
CA THR A 19 -4.77 -2.01 -0.29
C THR A 19 -5.92 -2.65 -1.06
N GLY A 20 -7.02 -1.91 -1.29
CA GLY A 20 -8.22 -2.43 -1.97
C GLY A 20 -7.99 -2.99 -3.37
N PHE A 21 -6.95 -2.52 -4.08
CA PHE A 21 -6.46 -3.15 -5.31
C PHE A 21 -4.93 -3.10 -5.35
N MET A 22 -4.30 -3.80 -4.40
CA MET A 22 -2.84 -3.86 -4.28
C MET A 22 -2.33 -5.29 -4.50
N MET A 23 -1.29 -5.42 -5.32
CA MET A 23 -0.55 -6.66 -5.47
C MET A 23 0.67 -6.64 -4.56
N ILE A 24 0.78 -7.62 -3.66
CA ILE A 24 1.88 -7.73 -2.70
C ILE A 24 2.60 -9.05 -2.94
N LYS A 25 3.91 -9.00 -3.18
CA LYS A 25 4.72 -10.21 -3.34
C LYS A 25 4.78 -10.96 -2.01
N ARG A 26 4.68 -12.29 -2.04
CA ARG A 26 4.77 -13.15 -0.84
C ARG A 26 6.01 -12.84 0.02
N GLU A 27 7.16 -12.64 -0.62
CA GLU A 27 8.44 -12.34 0.05
C GLU A 27 8.38 -11.07 0.93
N VAL A 28 7.43 -10.16 0.68
CA VAL A 28 7.24 -8.96 1.53
C VAL A 28 6.86 -9.38 2.94
N PHE A 29 5.92 -10.31 3.10
CA PHE A 29 5.47 -10.78 4.41
C PHE A 29 6.56 -11.59 5.14
N GLU A 30 7.32 -12.39 4.40
CA GLU A 30 8.45 -13.14 4.96
C GLU A 30 9.53 -12.20 5.51
N LYS A 31 9.86 -11.13 4.76
CA LYS A 31 10.78 -10.08 5.20
C LYS A 31 10.24 -9.27 6.38
N LEU A 32 8.95 -8.92 6.36
CA LEU A 32 8.30 -8.23 7.47
C LEU A 32 8.30 -9.06 8.75
N ALA A 33 8.05 -10.36 8.67
CA ALA A 33 8.08 -11.27 9.82
C ALA A 33 9.47 -11.34 10.48
N ILE A 34 10.54 -11.29 9.69
CA ILE A 34 11.92 -11.25 10.19
C ILE A 34 12.24 -9.90 10.82
N LYS A 35 11.83 -8.79 10.18
CA LYS A 35 12.17 -7.43 10.61
C LYS A 35 11.35 -6.97 11.82
N TYR A 36 10.10 -7.40 11.90
CA TYR A 36 9.11 -7.00 12.89
C TYR A 36 8.54 -8.23 13.62
N PRO A 37 9.37 -8.98 14.39
CA PRO A 37 8.94 -10.18 15.08
C PRO A 37 7.83 -9.91 16.11
N GLU A 38 7.72 -8.68 16.61
CA GLU A 38 6.66 -8.24 17.52
C GLU A 38 5.26 -8.23 16.88
N LYS A 39 5.17 -8.32 15.55
CA LYS A 39 3.89 -8.46 14.84
C LYS A 39 3.35 -9.88 14.87
N ALA A 40 4.12 -10.86 15.33
CA ALA A 40 3.63 -12.22 15.51
C ALA A 40 2.49 -12.24 16.54
N THR A 41 1.42 -12.96 16.22
CA THR A 41 0.25 -13.09 17.10
C THR A 41 -0.20 -14.54 17.21
N VAL A 42 -1.14 -14.80 18.12
CA VAL A 42 -1.77 -16.09 18.30
C VAL A 42 -3.23 -15.96 17.91
N ASN A 43 -3.68 -16.78 16.95
CA ASN A 43 -5.08 -16.84 16.59
C ASN A 43 -5.80 -17.93 17.40
N LYS A 44 -7.03 -17.64 17.82
CA LYS A 44 -7.92 -18.60 18.46
C LYS A 44 -9.21 -18.66 17.68
N GLN A 45 -9.52 -19.84 17.16
CA GLN A 45 -10.73 -20.05 16.36
C GLN A 45 -11.57 -21.19 16.94
N LEU A 46 -12.88 -20.99 16.96
CA LEU A 46 -13.81 -22.06 17.27
C LEU A 46 -13.96 -22.97 16.05
N VAL A 47 -13.55 -24.23 16.18
CA VAL A 47 -13.68 -25.26 15.14
C VAL A 47 -14.59 -26.35 15.71
N GLY A 48 -15.85 -26.34 15.27
CA GLY A 48 -16.90 -27.16 15.87
C GLY A 48 -17.14 -26.78 17.33
N ASN A 49 -16.94 -27.72 18.26
CA ASN A 49 -17.13 -27.52 19.70
C ASN A 49 -15.81 -27.35 20.48
N LYS A 50 -14.69 -27.08 19.78
CA LYS A 50 -13.37 -26.91 20.40
C LYS A 50 -12.73 -25.59 19.95
N VAL A 51 -11.99 -24.96 20.85
CA VAL A 51 -11.14 -23.82 20.51
C VAL A 51 -9.78 -24.33 20.10
N GLU A 52 -9.39 -24.07 18.86
CA GLU A 52 -8.04 -24.33 18.36
C GLU A 52 -7.18 -23.08 18.55
N ILE A 53 -5.95 -23.28 19.02
CA ILE A 53 -4.96 -22.21 19.23
C ILE A 53 -3.86 -22.37 18.19
N MET A 54 -3.79 -21.43 17.26
CA MET A 54 -2.79 -21.40 16.19
C MET A 54 -1.68 -20.43 16.57
N LYS A 55 -0.50 -20.98 16.87
CA LYS A 55 0.63 -20.22 17.45
C LYS A 55 1.63 -19.70 16.43
N GLU A 56 1.61 -20.22 15.20
CA GLU A 56 2.64 -19.96 14.19
C GLU A 56 2.00 -19.44 12.90
N GLY A 57 2.74 -18.59 12.17
CA GLY A 57 2.29 -18.08 10.86
C GLY A 57 1.24 -16.98 10.93
N TRP A 58 0.91 -16.45 12.11
CA TRP A 58 -0.06 -15.38 12.29
C TRP A 58 0.64 -14.07 12.61
N TYR A 59 0.29 -13.01 11.87
CA TYR A 59 0.89 -11.69 12.02
C TYR A 59 -0.14 -10.58 11.88
N THR A 60 0.07 -9.46 12.58
CA THR A 60 -0.77 -8.26 12.52
C THR A 60 -0.10 -7.13 11.72
N PHE A 61 0.21 -7.38 10.45
CA PHE A 61 0.85 -6.37 9.59
C PHE A 61 -0.07 -5.23 9.15
N PHE A 62 -1.39 -5.44 9.17
CA PHE A 62 -2.42 -4.46 8.83
C PHE A 62 -3.11 -3.99 10.10
N GLU A 63 -2.38 -3.20 10.90
CA GLU A 63 -2.90 -2.53 12.09
C GLU A 63 -2.92 -1.02 11.87
N THR A 64 -3.77 -0.31 12.61
CA THR A 64 -3.70 1.14 12.67
C THR A 64 -2.48 1.58 13.47
N ALA A 65 -1.90 2.75 13.17
CA ALA A 65 -0.75 3.27 13.90
C ALA A 65 -0.90 4.78 14.17
N GLN A 66 -0.19 5.28 15.17
CA GLN A 66 -0.02 6.72 15.37
C GLN A 66 1.32 7.15 14.77
N ASP A 67 1.26 8.18 13.95
CA ASP A 67 2.39 8.88 13.36
C ASP A 67 2.59 10.23 14.09
N PRO A 68 3.82 10.56 14.51
CA PRO A 68 4.09 11.81 15.20
C PRO A 68 3.96 13.07 14.31
N GLU A 69 4.09 12.93 12.99
CA GLU A 69 3.96 14.05 12.04
C GLU A 69 2.57 14.11 11.39
N HIS A 70 2.00 12.95 11.07
CA HIS A 70 0.77 12.84 10.29
C HIS A 70 -0.46 12.40 11.10
N GLY A 71 -0.29 12.09 12.40
CA GLY A 71 -1.39 11.66 13.26
C GLY A 71 -1.81 10.21 13.03
N TYR A 72 -3.11 9.94 13.01
CA TYR A 72 -3.62 8.57 12.86
C TYR A 72 -3.39 8.01 11.45
N LEU A 73 -2.84 6.81 11.37
CA LEU A 73 -2.67 6.04 10.13
C LEU A 73 -3.68 4.88 10.11
N GLY A 74 -4.48 4.81 9.06
CA GLY A 74 -5.28 3.63 8.74
C GLY A 74 -4.38 2.42 8.40
N GLU A 75 -4.97 1.23 8.46
CA GLU A 75 -4.28 -0.08 8.34
C GLU A 75 -3.39 -0.18 7.08
N ASP A 76 -3.91 0.25 5.94
CA ASP A 76 -3.19 0.26 4.66
C ASP A 76 -1.91 1.12 4.69
N ILE A 77 -2.03 2.32 5.25
CA ILE A 77 -0.94 3.30 5.30
C ILE A 77 0.10 2.89 6.33
N ALA A 78 -0.34 2.35 7.46
CA ALA A 78 0.54 1.79 8.47
C ALA A 78 1.34 0.58 7.93
N PHE A 79 0.68 -0.32 7.17
CA PHE A 79 1.37 -1.40 6.46
C PHE A 79 2.42 -0.87 5.47
N CYS A 80 2.05 0.10 4.63
CA CYS A 80 2.98 0.74 3.69
C CYS A 80 4.20 1.32 4.42
N LYS A 81 3.98 1.95 5.58
CA LYS A 81 5.05 2.52 6.40
C LYS A 81 5.99 1.44 6.95
N LEU A 82 5.49 0.29 7.40
CA LEU A 82 6.35 -0.84 7.81
C LEU A 82 7.27 -1.27 6.66
N TRP A 83 6.71 -1.41 5.45
CA TRP A 83 7.48 -1.82 4.28
C TRP A 83 8.52 -0.78 3.85
N VAL A 84 8.15 0.49 3.77
CA VAL A 84 9.06 1.58 3.39
C VAL A 84 10.17 1.78 4.44
N ASN A 85 9.86 1.67 5.73
CA ASN A 85 10.84 1.84 6.81
C ASN A 85 11.98 0.79 6.78
N MET A 86 11.75 -0.36 6.14
CA MET A 86 12.80 -1.35 5.92
C MET A 86 13.45 -1.26 4.53
N GLY A 87 13.21 -0.17 3.79
CA GLY A 87 13.76 0.09 2.47
C GLY A 87 12.95 -0.49 1.31
N GLY A 88 11.73 -0.95 1.58
CA GLY A 88 10.80 -1.43 0.57
C GLY A 88 10.31 -0.33 -0.37
N GLU A 89 9.97 -0.70 -1.61
CA GLU A 89 9.41 0.21 -2.60
C GLU A 89 7.95 -0.14 -2.90
N ILE A 90 7.16 0.89 -3.18
CA ILE A 90 5.74 0.78 -3.55
C ILE A 90 5.54 1.55 -4.85
N HIS A 91 4.85 0.92 -5.79
CA HIS A 91 4.54 1.50 -7.09
C HIS A 91 3.03 1.48 -7.32
N ALA A 92 2.49 2.59 -7.83
CA ALA A 92 1.12 2.66 -8.32
C ALA A 92 1.10 2.63 -9.84
N ASP A 93 0.13 1.90 -10.40
CA ASP A 93 -0.20 2.00 -11.83
C ASP A 93 -0.99 3.29 -12.07
N ALA A 94 -0.42 4.21 -12.83
CA ALA A 94 -1.03 5.51 -13.11
C ALA A 94 -1.99 5.50 -14.30
N ARG A 95 -2.14 4.37 -15.01
CA ARG A 95 -2.89 4.27 -16.27
C ARG A 95 -4.22 3.53 -16.12
N THR A 96 -4.31 2.62 -15.17
CA THR A 96 -5.52 1.81 -14.99
C THR A 96 -6.60 2.60 -14.27
N ALA A 97 -7.75 2.75 -14.92
CA ALA A 97 -8.97 3.23 -14.27
C ALA A 97 -9.60 2.11 -13.44
N LEU A 98 -10.10 2.44 -12.26
CA LEU A 98 -10.76 1.51 -11.35
C LEU A 98 -12.13 2.04 -10.96
N THR A 99 -13.10 1.13 -10.85
CA THR A 99 -14.42 1.43 -10.29
C THR A 99 -14.62 0.66 -9.01
N HIS A 100 -14.82 1.38 -7.90
CA HIS A 100 -15.19 0.81 -6.62
C HIS A 100 -16.72 0.74 -6.51
N PHE A 101 -17.26 -0.45 -6.30
CA PHE A 101 -18.69 -0.69 -6.15
C PHE A 101 -19.05 -0.91 -4.68
N GLY A 102 -19.79 0.04 -4.10
CA GLY A 102 -20.58 -0.15 -2.89
C GLY A 102 -22.06 -0.08 -3.25
N SER A 103 -22.85 0.71 -2.52
CA SER A 103 -24.22 1.08 -2.95
C SER A 103 -24.24 1.97 -4.20
N HIS A 104 -23.12 2.62 -4.50
CA HIS A 104 -22.91 3.46 -5.69
C HIS A 104 -21.56 3.11 -6.32
N ALA A 105 -21.43 3.37 -7.62
CA ALA A 105 -20.20 3.18 -8.37
C ALA A 105 -19.34 4.45 -8.34
N PHE A 106 -18.14 4.35 -7.79
CA PHE A 106 -17.14 5.43 -7.80
C PHE A 106 -16.03 5.05 -8.77
N THR A 107 -15.98 5.73 -9.92
CA THR A 107 -14.93 5.51 -10.93
C THR A 107 -13.85 6.57 -10.79
N GLY A 108 -12.59 6.14 -10.75
CA GLY A 108 -11.44 7.02 -10.65
C GLY A 108 -10.25 6.49 -11.44
N SER A 109 -9.36 7.40 -11.81
CA SER A 109 -8.09 7.07 -12.44
C SER A 109 -7.04 8.09 -12.01
N LEU A 110 -5.81 7.63 -11.78
CA LEU A 110 -4.71 8.47 -11.32
C LEU A 110 -4.22 9.45 -12.39
N ASP A 111 -4.33 9.08 -13.67
CA ASP A 111 -4.01 9.97 -14.80
C ASP A 111 -4.77 11.30 -14.73
N LEU A 112 -6.02 11.30 -14.26
CA LEU A 112 -6.84 12.50 -14.09
C LEU A 112 -6.27 13.49 -13.05
N MET A 113 -5.44 13.01 -12.12
CA MET A 113 -4.79 13.87 -11.12
C MET A 113 -3.52 14.54 -11.64
N PHE A 114 -2.91 14.01 -12.71
CA PHE A 114 -1.66 14.53 -13.25
C PHE A 114 -1.93 15.43 -14.46
N LYS A 115 -1.67 16.74 -14.33
CA LYS A 115 -1.63 17.63 -15.49
C LYS A 115 -0.23 17.56 -16.12
N PRO A 116 -0.06 17.04 -17.35
CA PRO A 116 1.22 17.13 -18.03
C PRO A 116 1.58 18.60 -18.20
N LYS A 117 2.78 19.01 -17.76
CA LYS A 117 3.31 20.32 -18.14
C LYS A 117 3.45 20.34 -19.65
N GLN A 118 2.84 21.33 -20.31
CA GLN A 118 3.17 21.61 -21.71
C GLN A 118 4.67 21.89 -21.77
N VAL A 119 5.38 21.06 -22.52
CA VAL A 119 6.78 21.32 -22.85
C VAL A 119 6.75 22.36 -23.96
N ASP A 120 7.25 23.56 -23.68
CA ASP A 120 7.43 24.56 -24.72
C ASP A 120 8.58 24.11 -25.64
N LEU A 121 8.19 23.53 -26.77
CA LEU A 121 9.12 23.08 -27.81
C LEU A 121 9.75 24.24 -28.61
N THR A 122 9.38 25.51 -28.32
CA THR A 122 9.96 26.68 -29.00
C THR A 122 11.25 27.18 -28.35
N LEU A 123 11.57 26.72 -27.13
CA LEU A 123 12.88 26.89 -26.53
C LEU A 123 13.88 25.92 -27.17
N LYS A 124 14.49 26.33 -28.28
CA LYS A 124 15.74 25.73 -28.77
C LYS A 124 16.87 25.99 -27.76
N PRO A 125 17.86 25.08 -27.66
CA PRO A 125 18.99 25.22 -26.73
C PRO A 125 19.81 26.49 -26.97
#